data_AF-A0AAW9DAS3-F1
#
_entry.id   AF-A0AAW9DAS3-F1
#
_cell.length_a   1.000
_cell.length_b   1.000
_cell.length_c   1.000
_cell.angle_alpha   90.00
_cell.angle_beta   90.00
_cell.angle_gamma   90.00
#
_symmetry.space_group_name_H-M   'P 1'
#
loop_
_entity.id
_entity.type
_entity.pdbx_description
1 polymer ?
#
loop_
_entity_poly.entity_id
_entity_poly.type
_entity_poly.pdbx_seq_one_letter_code
_entity_poly.pdbx_strand_id
1 'polypeptide(L)'
;MIFSKIDFINLLPFHIYIKKNIKSNQLKSSIEYKKSYPSKITNSFKKRKTHSAFISSIGSRNEKFLDFGIVARDYVDSVLILPNRKNKDDFQSKTSNALAKVLELDGEVIIGDKALKFYHDNKDEDFIDLAKQWQNRYNLPFVFSVLCYNKYESRLKKLTKNFDKRKIKIPQYILEQYSKRSGISKKNILDYLTKIDYDIGYKEKRALKLFLKLTKQKGII
;
A
#
# COMPACT_ATOMS: atom_id res chain seq x y z
N MET A 1 19.51 4.96 -10.83
CA MET A 1 18.36 4.21 -10.27
C MET A 1 17.09 4.84 -10.80
N ILE A 2 16.12 4.03 -11.23
CA ILE A 2 14.82 4.49 -11.73
C ILE A 2 13.81 3.93 -10.74
N PHE A 3 13.29 4.79 -9.88
CA PHE A 3 12.33 4.41 -8.86
C PHE A 3 10.95 4.92 -9.29
N SER A 4 9.99 4.01 -9.35
CA SER A 4 8.62 4.34 -9.72
C SER A 4 7.75 4.55 -8.49
N LYS A 5 7.00 5.65 -8.50
CA LYS A 5 6.22 6.15 -7.36
C LYS A 5 4.73 5.88 -7.55
N ILE A 6 4.06 5.36 -6.53
CA ILE A 6 2.59 5.30 -6.45
C ILE A 6 2.13 6.45 -5.57
N ASP A 7 1.11 7.20 -5.98
CA ASP A 7 0.71 8.45 -5.30
C ASP A 7 -0.52 8.30 -4.39
N PHE A 8 -0.49 7.34 -3.47
CA PHE A 8 -1.53 7.19 -2.43
C PHE A 8 -1.13 7.88 -1.13
N ILE A 9 -2.13 8.24 -0.31
CA ILE A 9 -1.90 8.86 1.01
C ILE A 9 -0.97 7.98 1.86
N ASN A 10 -1.14 6.67 1.86
CA ASN A 10 -0.34 5.73 2.66
C ASN A 10 1.15 5.71 2.34
N LEU A 11 1.62 6.31 1.24
CA LEU A 11 3.04 6.43 0.92
C LEU A 11 3.58 7.84 1.17
N LEU A 12 2.72 8.79 1.58
CA LEU A 12 3.10 10.18 1.81
C LEU A 12 4.27 10.32 2.82
N PRO A 13 4.29 9.65 3.99
CA PRO A 13 5.44 9.70 4.89
C PRO A 13 6.73 9.24 4.21
N PHE A 14 6.67 8.16 3.42
CA PHE A 14 7.81 7.64 2.69
C PHE A 14 8.30 8.60 1.61
N HIS A 15 7.40 9.24 0.85
CA HIS A 15 7.76 10.21 -0.17
C HIS A 15 8.50 11.42 0.39
N ILE A 16 8.04 11.95 1.52
CA ILE A 16 8.71 13.06 2.21
C ILE A 16 10.10 12.61 2.67
N TYR A 17 10.18 11.43 3.26
CA TYR A 17 11.43 10.87 3.73
C TYR A 17 12.45 10.70 2.59
N ILE A 18 12.09 10.07 1.48
CA ILE A 18 13.04 9.85 0.37
C ILE A 18 13.45 11.18 -0.29
N LYS A 19 12.54 12.15 -0.40
CA LYS A 19 12.85 13.47 -0.95
C LYS A 19 13.92 14.19 -0.11
N LYS A 20 13.89 14.01 1.21
CA LYS A 20 14.90 14.55 2.14
C LYS A 20 16.22 13.78 2.10
N ASN A 21 16.18 12.46 1.96
CA ASN A 21 17.36 11.59 2.10
C ASN A 21 18.09 11.28 0.78
N ILE A 22 17.48 11.57 -0.36
CA ILE A 22 18.16 11.49 -1.66
C ILE A 22 18.91 12.81 -1.90
N LYS A 23 20.24 12.76 -2.09
CA LYS A 23 21.03 13.96 -2.42
C LYS A 23 20.88 14.42 -3.88
N SER A 24 20.79 13.48 -4.81
CA SER A 24 20.74 13.76 -6.25
C SER A 24 19.40 14.40 -6.66
N ASN A 25 19.44 15.65 -7.15
CA ASN A 25 18.26 16.33 -7.68
C ASN A 25 17.69 15.65 -8.94
N GLN A 26 18.56 15.13 -9.81
CA GLN A 26 18.14 14.33 -10.98
C GLN A 26 17.30 13.12 -10.56
N LEU A 27 17.72 12.41 -9.51
CA LEU A 27 16.95 11.26 -9.01
C LEU A 27 15.61 11.69 -8.41
N LYS A 28 15.55 12.82 -7.67
CA LYS A 28 14.29 13.35 -7.15
C LYS A 28 13.31 13.67 -8.28
N SER A 29 13.76 14.40 -9.30
CA SER A 29 12.92 14.75 -10.46
C SER A 29 12.48 13.50 -11.22
N SER A 30 13.37 12.51 -11.37
CA SER A 30 13.03 11.23 -12.01
C SER A 30 11.94 10.47 -11.25
N ILE A 31 11.98 10.45 -9.91
CA ILE A 31 10.96 9.81 -9.07
C ILE A 31 9.59 10.46 -9.27
N GLU A 32 9.54 11.79 -9.23
CA GLU A 32 8.28 12.52 -9.43
C GLU A 32 7.73 12.35 -10.86
N TYR A 33 8.61 12.35 -11.87
CA TYR A 33 8.21 12.11 -13.25
C TYR A 33 7.71 10.66 -13.49
N LYS A 34 8.28 9.67 -12.79
CA LYS A 34 7.89 8.24 -12.90
C LYS A 34 6.74 7.85 -11.95
N LYS A 35 5.94 8.83 -11.52
CA LYS A 35 4.75 8.65 -10.69
C LYS A 35 3.57 8.13 -11.51
N SER A 36 2.87 7.12 -11.02
CA SER A 36 1.66 6.59 -11.68
C SER A 36 0.79 5.75 -10.74
N TYR A 37 -0.27 5.15 -11.28
CA TYR A 37 -1.16 4.24 -10.56
C TYR A 37 -0.60 2.79 -10.48
N PRO A 38 -1.07 1.96 -9.52
CA PRO A 38 -0.43 0.68 -9.18
C PRO A 38 -0.21 -0.29 -10.33
N SER A 39 -1.19 -0.49 -11.23
CA SER A 39 -1.07 -1.45 -12.32
C SER A 39 -0.05 -1.02 -13.38
N LYS A 40 0.04 0.28 -13.71
CA LYS A 40 1.09 0.81 -14.62
C LYS A 40 2.48 0.70 -14.00
N ILE A 41 2.61 0.97 -12.69
CA ILE A 41 3.86 0.78 -11.95
C ILE A 41 4.29 -0.69 -11.96
N THR A 42 3.37 -1.60 -11.67
CA THR A 42 3.64 -3.05 -11.66
C THR A 42 4.11 -3.54 -13.03
N ASN A 43 3.41 -3.15 -14.10
CA ASN A 43 3.81 -3.51 -15.47
C ASN A 43 5.20 -2.96 -15.83
N SER A 44 5.48 -1.71 -15.46
CA SER A 44 6.80 -1.08 -15.71
C SER A 44 7.93 -1.80 -14.97
N PHE A 45 7.69 -2.24 -13.74
CA PHE A 45 8.66 -3.00 -12.95
C PHE A 45 8.89 -4.41 -13.52
N LYS A 46 7.81 -5.12 -13.88
CA LYS A 46 7.88 -6.46 -14.49
C LYS A 46 8.59 -6.45 -15.84
N LYS A 47 8.37 -5.43 -16.66
CA LYS A 47 9.09 -5.18 -17.92
C LYS A 47 10.51 -4.61 -17.73
N ARG A 48 11.01 -4.53 -16.50
CA ARG A 48 12.35 -4.01 -16.15
C ARG A 48 12.62 -2.58 -16.65
N LYS A 49 11.56 -1.80 -16.91
CA LYS A 49 11.66 -0.36 -17.25
C LYS A 49 12.01 0.49 -16.03
N THR A 50 11.74 -0.02 -14.83
CA THR A 50 12.07 0.61 -13.55
C THR A 50 12.87 -0.37 -12.72
N HIS A 51 13.72 0.16 -11.84
CA HIS A 51 14.63 -0.63 -11.02
C HIS A 51 14.01 -1.04 -9.68
N SER A 52 13.08 -0.23 -9.18
CA SER A 52 12.40 -0.45 -7.90
C SER A 52 11.05 0.25 -7.85
N ALA A 53 10.11 -0.34 -7.12
CA ALA A 53 8.78 0.21 -6.87
C ALA A 53 8.10 -0.53 -5.71
N PHE A 54 7.10 0.10 -5.09
CA PHE A 54 6.12 -0.64 -4.30
C PHE A 54 5.26 -1.47 -5.23
N ILE A 55 5.23 -2.78 -5.00
CA ILE A 55 4.46 -3.75 -5.78
C ILE A 55 3.54 -4.47 -4.82
N SER A 56 2.28 -4.63 -5.22
CA SER A 56 1.28 -5.33 -4.42
C SER A 56 1.71 -6.75 -4.08
N SER A 57 1.21 -7.32 -2.99
CA SER A 57 1.61 -8.65 -2.51
C SER A 57 1.47 -9.71 -3.59
N ILE A 58 0.37 -9.72 -4.36
CA ILE A 58 0.22 -10.61 -5.51
C ILE A 58 1.23 -10.31 -6.63
N GLY A 59 1.43 -9.03 -6.95
CA GLY A 59 2.34 -8.62 -8.03
C GLY A 59 3.81 -8.92 -7.71
N SER A 60 4.16 -9.00 -6.42
CA SER A 60 5.52 -9.23 -5.94
C SER A 60 5.95 -10.69 -5.97
N ARG A 61 5.05 -11.61 -6.32
CA ARG A 61 5.39 -13.03 -6.52
C ARG A 61 6.58 -13.16 -7.47
N ASN A 62 7.54 -13.98 -7.04
CA ASN A 62 8.78 -14.28 -7.75
C ASN A 62 9.70 -13.06 -7.98
N GLU A 63 9.48 -11.95 -7.28
CA GLU A 63 10.36 -10.78 -7.31
C GLU A 63 11.20 -10.68 -6.05
N LYS A 64 12.36 -10.03 -6.17
CA LYS A 64 13.17 -9.65 -5.02
C LYS A 64 12.56 -8.40 -4.38
N PHE A 65 12.47 -8.40 -3.05
CA PHE A 65 11.96 -7.28 -2.27
C PHE A 65 12.73 -7.10 -0.97
N LEU A 66 12.63 -5.90 -0.40
CA LEU A 66 13.19 -5.58 0.91
C LEU A 66 12.22 -5.90 2.03
N ASP A 67 12.72 -5.94 3.26
CA ASP A 67 11.93 -6.00 4.49
C ASP A 67 11.23 -4.65 4.77
N PHE A 68 10.58 -4.11 3.74
CA PHE A 68 9.94 -2.81 3.72
C PHE A 68 8.73 -2.84 2.77
N GLY A 69 7.58 -2.35 3.19
CA GLY A 69 6.32 -2.45 2.45
C GLY A 69 5.22 -1.56 3.00
N ILE A 70 3.97 -1.88 2.69
CA ILE A 70 2.78 -1.28 3.32
C ILE A 70 2.11 -2.40 4.12
N VAL A 71 2.03 -2.21 5.43
CA VAL A 71 1.62 -3.22 6.41
C VAL A 71 0.47 -2.67 7.24
N ALA A 72 -0.50 -3.54 7.50
CA ALA A 72 -1.60 -3.32 8.43
C ALA A 72 -1.49 -4.33 9.56
N ARG A 73 -1.36 -3.86 10.80
CA ARG A 73 -1.34 -4.73 11.98
C ARG A 73 -2.72 -4.93 12.60
N ASP A 74 -3.66 -4.08 12.19
CA ASP A 74 -5.07 -4.09 12.55
C ASP A 74 -5.87 -3.49 11.37
N TYR A 75 -7.05 -2.95 11.63
CA TYR A 75 -7.84 -2.17 10.68
C TYR A 75 -7.10 -0.95 10.09
N VAL A 76 -7.44 -0.55 8.86
CA VAL A 76 -6.80 0.56 8.14
C VAL A 76 -7.78 1.56 7.53
N ASP A 77 -9.09 1.30 7.53
CA ASP A 77 -10.16 2.15 6.97
C ASP A 77 -10.13 2.35 5.44
N SER A 78 -9.00 2.08 4.78
CA SER A 78 -8.81 2.34 3.35
C SER A 78 -8.89 1.10 2.48
N VAL A 79 -9.36 -0.04 3.01
CA VAL A 79 -9.51 -1.30 2.29
C VAL A 79 -10.77 -1.99 2.80
N LEU A 80 -11.88 -1.74 2.11
CA LEU A 80 -13.22 -2.08 2.58
C LEU A 80 -13.95 -2.99 1.59
N ILE A 81 -14.85 -3.79 2.14
CA ILE A 81 -15.96 -4.43 1.43
C ILE A 81 -17.23 -3.67 1.80
N LEU A 82 -18.07 -3.40 0.80
CA LEU A 82 -19.42 -2.90 0.99
C LEU A 82 -20.39 -4.08 0.80
N PRO A 83 -20.82 -4.76 1.89
CA PRO A 83 -21.54 -6.03 1.81
C PRO A 83 -22.94 -5.87 1.20
N ASN A 84 -23.58 -4.70 1.37
CA ASN A 84 -24.89 -4.40 0.81
C ASN A 84 -24.86 -4.07 -0.70
N ARG A 85 -23.70 -4.21 -1.35
CA ARG A 85 -23.53 -3.93 -2.77
C ARG A 85 -23.20 -5.19 -3.55
N LYS A 86 -23.49 -5.18 -4.85
CA LYS A 86 -23.16 -6.30 -5.74
C LYS A 86 -21.65 -6.57 -5.74
N ASN A 87 -21.31 -7.86 -5.79
CA ASN A 87 -19.93 -8.33 -5.95
C ASN A 87 -19.23 -7.60 -7.09
N LYS A 88 -18.19 -6.83 -6.73
CA LYS A 88 -17.43 -6.03 -7.69
C LYS A 88 -16.01 -5.81 -7.21
N ASP A 89 -15.08 -6.18 -8.07
CA ASP A 89 -13.65 -6.03 -7.85
C ASP A 89 -13.21 -4.56 -8.01
N ASP A 90 -12.29 -4.11 -7.15
CA ASP A 90 -11.62 -2.82 -7.35
C ASP A 90 -10.55 -2.94 -8.45
N PHE A 91 -10.71 -2.21 -9.55
CA PHE A 91 -9.76 -2.24 -10.66
C PHE A 91 -8.34 -1.81 -10.28
N GLN A 92 -8.17 -1.07 -9.17
CA GLN A 92 -6.88 -0.60 -8.69
C GLN A 92 -6.13 -1.65 -7.85
N SER A 93 -6.76 -2.73 -7.39
CA SER A 93 -6.15 -3.67 -6.44
C SER A 93 -6.47 -5.14 -6.66
N LYS A 94 -5.57 -5.85 -7.35
CA LYS A 94 -5.59 -7.33 -7.38
C LYS A 94 -5.47 -7.94 -5.98
N THR A 95 -4.67 -7.33 -5.09
CA THR A 95 -4.40 -7.90 -3.75
C THR A 95 -5.62 -7.84 -2.85
N SER A 96 -6.35 -6.73 -2.85
CA SER A 96 -7.56 -6.59 -2.02
C SER A 96 -8.71 -7.44 -2.55
N ASN A 97 -8.88 -7.52 -3.88
CA ASN A 97 -9.88 -8.41 -4.48
C ASN A 97 -9.61 -9.88 -4.15
N ALA A 98 -8.35 -10.31 -4.18
CA ALA A 98 -8.01 -11.67 -3.77
C ALA A 98 -8.15 -11.88 -2.26
N LEU A 99 -7.88 -10.86 -1.45
CA LEU A 99 -8.09 -10.93 0.00
C LEU A 99 -9.56 -11.15 0.33
N ALA A 100 -10.48 -10.44 -0.33
CA ALA A 100 -11.92 -10.67 -0.25
C ALA A 100 -12.28 -12.15 -0.51
N LYS A 101 -11.79 -12.69 -1.63
CA LYS A 101 -12.02 -14.09 -2.04
C LYS A 101 -11.39 -15.10 -1.08
N VAL A 102 -10.22 -14.80 -0.50
CA VAL A 102 -9.57 -15.63 0.52
C VAL A 102 -10.37 -15.63 1.82
N LEU A 103 -10.97 -14.50 2.17
CA LEU A 103 -11.80 -14.35 3.36
C LEU A 103 -13.25 -14.80 3.16
N GLU A 104 -13.63 -15.15 1.93
CA GLU A 104 -14.99 -15.57 1.56
C GLU A 104 -16.01 -14.48 1.92
N LEU A 105 -15.68 -13.24 1.55
CA LEU A 105 -16.52 -12.07 1.76
C LEU A 105 -17.07 -11.60 0.42
N ASP A 106 -18.39 -11.43 0.38
CA ASP A 106 -19.13 -10.86 -0.73
C ASP A 106 -19.35 -9.35 -0.53
N GLY A 107 -19.35 -8.60 -1.62
CA GLY A 107 -19.63 -7.17 -1.70
C GLY A 107 -18.78 -6.44 -2.74
N GLU A 108 -18.96 -5.12 -2.84
CA GLU A 108 -18.08 -4.27 -3.64
C GLU A 108 -16.78 -4.00 -2.86
N VAL A 109 -15.63 -4.31 -3.45
CA VAL A 109 -14.32 -3.97 -2.89
C VAL A 109 -13.98 -2.52 -3.28
N ILE A 110 -13.63 -1.71 -2.28
CA ILE A 110 -13.09 -0.37 -2.50
C ILE A 110 -11.78 -0.16 -1.73
N ILE A 111 -10.80 0.49 -2.36
CA ILE A 111 -9.48 0.69 -1.75
C ILE A 111 -8.92 2.12 -1.91
N GLY A 112 -7.90 2.42 -1.10
CA GLY A 112 -7.09 3.64 -1.21
C GLY A 112 -7.83 4.91 -0.78
N ASP A 113 -7.43 6.05 -1.33
CA ASP A 113 -7.95 7.36 -0.96
C ASP A 113 -9.50 7.43 -1.09
N LYS A 114 -10.11 6.75 -2.08
CA LYS A 114 -11.58 6.71 -2.23
C LYS A 114 -12.28 5.92 -1.12
N ALA A 115 -11.68 4.83 -0.64
CA ALA A 115 -12.23 4.04 0.46
C ALA A 115 -12.10 4.77 1.78
N LEU A 116 -10.97 5.44 2.00
CA LEU A 116 -10.78 6.29 3.17
C LEU A 116 -11.76 7.46 3.20
N LYS A 117 -12.04 8.09 2.04
CA LYS A 117 -13.10 9.10 1.96
C LYS A 117 -14.46 8.50 2.31
N PHE A 118 -14.81 7.38 1.69
CA PHE A 118 -16.07 6.69 1.93
C PHE A 118 -16.29 6.36 3.41
N TYR A 119 -15.26 5.84 4.09
CA TYR A 119 -15.26 5.53 5.52
C TYR A 119 -15.65 6.73 6.41
N HIS A 120 -15.16 7.93 6.06
CA HIS A 120 -15.43 9.13 6.84
C HIS A 120 -16.77 9.77 6.51
N ASP A 121 -17.21 9.68 5.26
CA ASP A 121 -18.44 10.32 4.78
C ASP A 121 -19.69 9.49 5.09
N ASN A 122 -19.57 8.16 5.22
CA ASN A 122 -20.71 7.24 5.33
C ASN A 122 -20.60 6.36 6.57
N LYS A 123 -20.60 6.98 7.75
CA LYS A 123 -20.46 6.25 9.03
C LYS A 123 -21.64 5.33 9.35
N ASP A 124 -22.79 5.59 8.73
CA ASP A 124 -24.03 4.83 8.93
C ASP A 124 -24.18 3.68 7.91
N GLU A 125 -23.33 3.61 6.88
CA GLU A 125 -23.29 2.46 5.97
C GLU A 125 -22.49 1.31 6.59
N ASP A 126 -22.97 0.08 6.35
CA ASP A 126 -22.22 -1.12 6.73
C ASP A 126 -21.01 -1.30 5.79
N PHE A 127 -19.85 -1.57 6.39
CA PHE A 127 -18.62 -1.89 5.67
C PHE A 127 -17.74 -2.80 6.51
N ILE A 128 -16.96 -3.62 5.82
CA ILE A 128 -16.05 -4.58 6.44
C ILE A 128 -14.61 -4.21 6.08
N ASP A 129 -13.77 -3.92 7.08
CA ASP A 129 -12.33 -3.72 6.88
C ASP A 129 -11.63 -5.06 6.64
N LEU A 130 -11.04 -5.23 5.45
CA LEU A 130 -10.40 -6.48 5.05
C LEU A 130 -9.14 -6.80 5.86
N ALA A 131 -8.39 -5.78 6.33
CA ALA A 131 -7.23 -6.01 7.18
C ALA A 131 -7.66 -6.49 8.57
N LYS A 132 -8.76 -5.94 9.10
CA LYS A 132 -9.34 -6.39 10.37
C LYS A 132 -9.80 -7.84 10.28
N GLN A 133 -10.53 -8.19 9.22
CA GLN A 133 -11.01 -9.57 9.03
C GLN A 133 -9.87 -10.57 8.87
N TRP A 134 -8.80 -10.19 8.19
CA TRP A 134 -7.58 -10.99 8.13
C TRP A 134 -6.95 -11.20 9.52
N GLN A 135 -6.82 -10.12 10.30
CA GLN A 135 -6.29 -10.18 11.66
C GLN A 135 -7.15 -11.10 12.54
N ASN A 136 -8.47 -10.94 12.50
CA ASN A 136 -9.40 -11.77 13.28
C ASN A 136 -9.26 -13.26 12.92
N ARG A 137 -9.14 -13.60 11.63
CA ARG A 137 -9.09 -15.00 11.18
C ARG A 137 -7.75 -15.68 11.42
N TYR A 138 -6.63 -14.96 11.27
CA TYR A 138 -5.29 -15.56 11.26
C TYR A 138 -4.36 -15.07 12.37
N ASN A 139 -4.77 -14.06 13.14
CA ASN A 139 -3.96 -13.38 14.15
C ASN A 139 -2.57 -12.95 13.61
N LEU A 140 -2.58 -12.42 12.39
CA LEU A 140 -1.38 -12.01 11.66
C LEU A 140 -1.61 -10.62 11.04
N PRO A 141 -0.56 -9.79 10.89
CA PRO A 141 -0.66 -8.55 10.14
C PRO A 141 -0.95 -8.86 8.66
N PHE A 142 -1.50 -7.90 7.91
CA PHE A 142 -1.64 -8.01 6.47
C PHE A 142 -0.59 -7.16 5.75
N VAL A 143 0.07 -7.73 4.75
CA VAL A 143 1.01 -7.01 3.89
C VAL A 143 0.30 -6.68 2.58
N PHE A 144 0.08 -5.40 2.30
CA PHE A 144 -0.58 -4.95 1.06
C PHE A 144 0.39 -4.83 -0.11
N SER A 145 1.62 -4.39 0.17
CA SER A 145 2.66 -4.24 -0.85
C SER A 145 4.04 -4.36 -0.22
N VAL A 146 5.03 -4.68 -1.05
CA VAL A 146 6.44 -4.75 -0.67
C VAL A 146 7.27 -3.91 -1.63
N LEU A 147 8.38 -3.35 -1.12
CA LEU A 147 9.33 -2.58 -1.92
C LEU A 147 10.22 -3.54 -2.72
N CYS A 148 9.83 -3.78 -3.98
CA CYS A 148 10.56 -4.64 -4.90
C CYS A 148 11.75 -3.93 -5.54
N TYR A 149 12.75 -4.71 -5.91
CA TYR A 149 13.91 -4.25 -6.67
C TYR A 149 14.40 -5.31 -7.67
N ASN A 150 15.02 -4.86 -8.75
CA ASN A 150 15.78 -5.71 -9.67
C ASN A 150 17.25 -5.26 -9.81
N LYS A 151 17.56 -4.03 -9.38
CA LYS A 151 18.92 -3.48 -9.27
C LYS A 151 19.02 -2.62 -8.01
N TYR A 152 20.25 -2.31 -7.59
CA TYR A 152 20.58 -1.35 -6.52
C TYR A 152 20.07 -1.72 -5.11
N GLU A 153 20.02 -3.02 -4.78
CA GLU A 153 19.60 -3.53 -3.46
C GLU A 153 20.28 -2.78 -2.29
N SER A 154 21.61 -2.74 -2.26
CA SER A 154 22.37 -2.11 -1.17
C SER A 154 22.03 -0.63 -0.99
N ARG A 155 21.76 0.08 -2.10
CA ARG A 155 21.35 1.49 -2.06
C ARG A 155 19.94 1.64 -1.49
N LEU A 156 19.01 0.77 -1.88
CA LEU A 156 17.64 0.79 -1.36
C LEU A 156 17.60 0.40 0.12
N LYS A 157 18.35 -0.65 0.53
CA LYS A 157 18.52 -1.02 1.94
C LYS A 157 19.02 0.15 2.77
N LYS A 158 20.10 0.83 2.31
CA LYS A 158 20.63 2.03 2.98
C LYS A 158 19.59 3.15 3.05
N LEU A 159 18.81 3.35 1.98
CA LEU A 159 17.76 4.36 1.95
C LEU A 159 16.65 4.05 2.96
N THR A 160 16.16 2.82 3.06
CA THR A 160 15.03 2.48 3.92
C THR A 160 15.40 2.16 5.37
N LYS A 161 16.67 1.82 5.66
CA LYS A 161 17.14 1.37 6.98
C LYS A 161 16.71 2.29 8.14
N ASN A 162 16.76 3.61 7.93
CA ASN A 162 16.50 4.61 8.97
C ASN A 162 15.13 5.28 8.80
N PHE A 163 14.22 4.68 8.02
CA PHE A 163 12.87 5.20 7.90
C PHE A 163 12.10 4.96 9.20
N ASP A 164 11.57 6.03 9.78
CA ASP A 164 10.69 5.98 10.94
C ASP A 164 9.52 6.96 10.71
N LYS A 165 8.32 6.41 10.47
CA LYS A 165 7.12 7.19 10.16
C LYS A 165 6.81 8.25 11.24
N ARG A 166 7.13 7.96 12.50
CA ARG A 166 6.84 8.84 13.65
C ARG A 166 7.69 10.12 13.63
N LYS A 167 8.84 10.09 12.96
CA LYS A 167 9.75 11.23 12.82
C LYS A 167 9.45 12.07 11.58
N ILE A 168 8.52 11.64 10.73
CA ILE A 168 8.21 12.35 9.48
C ILE A 168 7.18 13.44 9.74
N LYS A 169 7.62 14.69 9.64
CA LYS A 169 6.72 15.85 9.63
C LYS A 169 6.25 16.14 8.21
N ILE A 170 4.94 16.14 8.00
CA ILE A 170 4.32 16.44 6.70
C ILE A 170 4.16 17.96 6.58
N PRO A 171 4.80 18.61 5.59
CA PRO A 171 4.61 20.04 5.36
C PRO A 171 3.15 20.38 5.08
N GLN A 172 2.63 21.45 5.68
CA GLN A 172 1.21 21.83 5.58
C GLN A 172 0.73 21.99 4.15
N TYR A 173 1.53 22.59 3.25
CA TYR A 173 1.15 22.74 1.85
C TYR A 173 0.99 21.40 1.13
N ILE A 174 1.78 20.37 1.48
CA ILE A 174 1.63 19.03 0.91
C ILE A 174 0.37 18.37 1.48
N LEU A 175 0.17 18.46 2.80
CA LEU A 175 -1.01 17.91 3.45
C LEU A 175 -2.31 18.52 2.87
N GLU A 176 -2.29 19.83 2.62
CA GLU A 176 -3.39 20.56 1.97
C GLU A 176 -3.66 20.05 0.54
N GLN A 177 -2.61 19.80 -0.26
CA GLN A 177 -2.76 19.21 -1.60
C GLN A 177 -3.43 17.83 -1.56
N TYR A 178 -3.00 16.97 -0.63
CA TYR A 178 -3.61 15.64 -0.46
C TYR A 178 -5.05 15.74 0.08
N SER A 179 -5.33 16.69 0.97
CA SER A 179 -6.68 16.94 1.48
C SER A 179 -7.62 17.39 0.37
N LYS A 180 -7.24 18.41 -0.41
CA LYS A 180 -8.05 18.93 -1.53
C LYS A 180 -8.32 17.87 -2.59
N ARG A 181 -7.29 17.13 -3.04
CA ARG A 181 -7.45 16.15 -4.13
C ARG A 181 -8.29 14.93 -3.72
N SER A 182 -8.24 14.54 -2.45
CA SER A 182 -8.92 13.33 -1.96
C SER A 182 -10.26 13.64 -1.34
N GLY A 183 -10.55 14.90 -1.00
CA GLY A 183 -11.75 15.27 -0.26
C GLY A 183 -11.76 14.76 1.19
N ILE A 184 -10.60 14.43 1.76
CA ILE A 184 -10.42 13.95 3.13
C ILE A 184 -9.79 15.06 3.96
N SER A 185 -10.30 15.30 5.16
CA SER A 185 -9.74 16.34 6.05
C SER A 185 -8.27 16.04 6.41
N LYS A 186 -7.49 17.10 6.63
CA LYS A 186 -6.08 16.98 7.06
C LYS A 186 -5.93 16.13 8.33
N LYS A 187 -6.87 16.28 9.28
CA LYS A 187 -6.92 15.49 10.52
C LYS A 187 -7.09 14.01 10.20
N ASN A 188 -8.10 13.66 9.41
CA ASN A 188 -8.38 12.27 9.02
C ASN A 188 -7.21 11.63 8.26
N ILE A 189 -6.51 12.39 7.41
CA ILE A 189 -5.28 11.92 6.75
C ILE A 189 -4.21 11.57 7.78
N LEU A 190 -3.96 12.44 8.76
CA LEU A 190 -2.95 12.20 9.78
C LEU A 190 -3.33 11.01 10.67
N ASP A 191 -4.59 10.91 11.07
CA ASP A 191 -5.11 9.80 11.87
C ASP A 191 -4.96 8.47 11.11
N TYR A 192 -5.32 8.43 9.83
CA TYR A 192 -5.13 7.26 8.96
C TYR A 192 -3.66 6.81 8.88
N LEU A 193 -2.72 7.75 8.73
CA LEU A 193 -1.30 7.42 8.62
C LEU A 193 -0.71 6.78 9.88
N THR A 194 -1.37 6.93 11.04
CA THR A 194 -0.96 6.22 12.26
C THR A 194 -1.20 4.70 12.15
N LYS A 195 -2.20 4.29 11.37
CA LYS A 195 -2.64 2.89 11.18
C LYS A 195 -1.79 2.11 10.17
N ILE A 196 -0.98 2.80 9.37
CA ILE A 196 -0.14 2.19 8.33
C ILE A 196 1.30 2.03 8.81
N ASP A 197 1.81 0.81 8.72
CA ASP A 197 3.20 0.46 9.02
C ASP A 197 3.98 0.10 7.75
N TYR A 198 5.31 0.03 7.88
CA TYR A 198 6.18 -0.17 6.71
C TYR A 198 7.26 -1.22 6.90
N ASP A 199 7.59 -1.59 8.12
CA ASP A 199 8.58 -2.61 8.40
C ASP A 199 7.99 -4.02 8.19
N ILE A 200 8.78 -4.91 7.59
CA ILE A 200 8.39 -6.31 7.38
C ILE A 200 9.28 -7.20 8.25
N GLY A 201 8.75 -7.61 9.40
CA GLY A 201 9.39 -8.53 10.32
C GLY A 201 8.99 -9.99 10.07
N TYR A 202 9.15 -10.81 11.11
CA TYR A 202 8.84 -12.23 11.05
C TYR A 202 7.34 -12.50 10.82
N LYS A 203 6.46 -11.79 11.55
CA LYS A 203 5.00 -11.98 11.44
C LYS A 203 4.49 -11.56 10.06
N GLU A 204 4.99 -10.46 9.52
CA GLU A 204 4.63 -9.93 8.21
C GLU A 204 5.08 -10.87 7.08
N LYS A 205 6.30 -11.43 7.17
CA LYS A 205 6.77 -12.47 6.22
C LYS A 205 5.90 -13.72 6.26
N ARG A 206 5.55 -14.18 7.47
CA ARG A 206 4.65 -15.33 7.67
C ARG A 206 3.27 -15.05 7.07
N ALA A 207 2.72 -13.87 7.31
CA ALA A 207 1.44 -13.46 6.77
C ALA A 207 1.42 -13.38 5.25
N LEU A 208 2.44 -12.74 4.64
CA LEU A 208 2.60 -12.66 3.19
C LEU A 208 2.67 -14.07 2.57
N LYS A 209 3.47 -14.97 3.15
CA LYS A 209 3.57 -16.36 2.70
C LYS A 209 2.23 -17.10 2.81
N LEU A 210 1.51 -16.93 3.92
CA LEU A 210 0.20 -17.55 4.12
C LEU A 210 -0.82 -17.04 3.09
N PHE A 211 -0.91 -15.72 2.91
CA PHE A 211 -1.81 -15.11 1.94
C PHE A 211 -1.55 -15.62 0.51
N LEU A 212 -0.29 -15.66 0.09
CA LEU A 212 0.09 -16.18 -1.24
C LEU A 212 -0.20 -17.68 -1.40
N LYS A 213 -0.08 -18.47 -0.32
CA LYS A 213 -0.47 -19.89 -0.33
C LYS A 213 -1.98 -20.04 -0.51
N LEU A 214 -2.78 -19.33 0.29
CA LEU A 214 -4.25 -19.42 0.27
C LEU A 214 -4.83 -18.97 -1.08
N THR A 215 -4.29 -17.88 -1.63
CA THR A 215 -4.70 -17.39 -2.96
C THR A 215 -4.43 -18.40 -4.07
N LYS A 216 -3.29 -19.12 -4.01
CA LYS A 216 -2.99 -20.24 -4.94
C LYS A 216 -3.94 -21.42 -4.74
N GLN A 217 -4.21 -21.81 -3.50
CA GLN A 217 -5.10 -22.94 -3.18
C GLN A 217 -6.54 -22.72 -3.66
N LYS A 218 -7.00 -21.47 -3.63
CA LYS A 218 -8.32 -21.07 -4.14
C LYS A 218 -8.36 -20.80 -5.65
N GLY A 219 -7.27 -21.05 -6.39
CA GLY A 219 -7.22 -20.82 -7.84
C GLY A 219 -7.32 -19.35 -8.26
N ILE A 220 -7.06 -18.39 -7.36
CA ILE A 220 -7.13 -16.96 -7.66
C ILE A 220 -5.89 -16.52 -8.47
N ILE A 221 -4.75 -17.20 -8.25
CA ILE A 221 -3.43 -16.84 -8.79
C ILE A 221 -2.56 -18.05 -9.14
#